data_AF-A0A6L3AP94-F1
#
_entry.id   AF-A0A6L3AP94-F1
#
_cell.length_a   1.000
_cell.length_b   1.000
_cell.length_c   1.000
_cell.angle_alpha   90.00
_cell.angle_beta   90.00
_cell.angle_gamma   90.00
#
_symmetry.space_group_name_H-M   'P 1'
#
loop_
_entity.id
_entity.type
_entity.pdbx_description
1 polymer ?
#
loop_
_entity_poly.entity_id
_entity_poly.type
_entity_poly.pdbx_seq_one_letter_code
_entity_poly.pdbx_strand_id
1 'polypeptide(L)' 'MSYFVGIDLHSDNSYIGVIDKKDSRVFGKKITNDLGVILKTLEPFQKKIEGIVVESTYNLVLAGGRITGGEI' A
#
# COMPACT_ATOMS: atom_id res chain seq x y z
N MET A 1 -11.18 11.92 -1.84
CA MET A 1 -10.14 11.47 -2.80
C MET A 1 -9.68 10.12 -2.32
N SER A 2 -9.80 9.10 -3.15
CA SER A 2 -9.43 7.74 -2.77
C SER A 2 -8.17 7.33 -3.51
N TYR A 3 -7.38 6.49 -2.85
CA TYR A 3 -6.10 6.03 -3.34
C TYR A 3 -6.09 4.52 -3.53
N PHE A 4 -5.41 4.07 -4.57
CA PHE A 4 -5.04 2.68 -4.74
C PHE A 4 -3.54 2.55 -4.56
N VAL A 5 -3.13 1.51 -3.84
CA VAL A 5 -1.73 1.22 -3.59
C VAL A 5 -1.34 -0.01 -4.38
N GLY A 6 -0.26 0.09 -5.16
CA GLY A 6 0.43 -1.04 -5.76
C GLY A 6 1.73 -1.30 -4.99
N ILE A 7 1.97 -2.53 -4.59
CA ILE A 7 3.24 -2.97 -4.00
C ILE A 7 3.81 -4.04 -4.91
N ASP A 8 4.95 -3.75 -5.53
CA ASP A 8 5.70 -4.70 -6.33
C ASP A 8 6.85 -5.27 -5.48
N LEU A 9 6.79 -6.57 -5.21
CA LEU A 9 7.70 -7.30 -4.33
C LEU A 9 8.85 -7.90 -5.11
N HIS A 10 10.07 -7.55 -4.70
CA HIS A 10 11.31 -8.19 -5.12
C HIS A 10 11.99 -8.84 -3.90
N SER A 11 13.02 -9.67 -4.12
CA SER A 11 13.65 -10.50 -3.09
C SER A 11 14.16 -9.71 -1.86
N ASP A 12 14.68 -8.51 -2.07
CA ASP A 12 15.33 -7.69 -1.04
C ASP A 12 14.65 -6.33 -0.80
N ASN A 13 13.68 -5.98 -1.65
CA ASN A 13 13.02 -4.68 -1.61
C ASN A 13 11.61 -4.74 -2.21
N SER A 14 10.80 -3.76 -1.83
CA SER A 14 9.45 -3.55 -2.33
C SER A 14 9.36 -2.18 -2.97
N TYR A 15 8.63 -2.08 -4.07
CA TYR A 15 8.28 -0.82 -4.67
C TYR A 15 6.83 -0.47 -4.38
N ILE A 16 6.60 0.63 -3.66
CA ILE A 16 5.26 1.13 -3.36
C ILE A 16 4.91 2.25 -4.34
N GLY A 17 3.83 2.07 -5.09
CA GLY A 17 3.16 3.09 -5.87
C GLY A 17 1.79 3.43 -5.25
N VAL A 18 1.44 4.71 -5.23
CA VAL A 18 0.08 5.15 -4.89
C VAL A 18 -0.46 5.95 -6.06
N ILE A 19 -1.65 5.60 -6.50
CA ILE A 19 -2.40 6.29 -7.56
C ILE A 19 -3.72 6.81 -6.99
N ASP A 20 -4.24 7.89 -7.56
CA ASP A 20 -5.59 8.36 -7.28
C ASP A 20 -6.63 7.76 -8.25
N LYS A 21 -7.91 8.10 -8.09
CA LYS A 21 -8.99 7.66 -8.99
C LYS A 21 -8.91 8.20 -10.42
N LYS A 22 -8.00 9.13 -10.71
CA LYS A 22 -7.78 9.71 -12.04
C LYS A 22 -6.55 9.08 -12.70
N ASP A 23 -6.15 7.89 -12.25
CA ASP A 23 -4.96 7.16 -12.68
C ASP A 23 -3.66 7.97 -12.54
N SER A 24 -3.66 9.01 -11.69
CA SER A 24 -2.50 9.86 -11.49
C SER A 24 -1.66 9.34 -10.34
N ARG A 25 -0.37 9.14 -10.61
CA ARG A 25 0.57 8.67 -9.61
C ARG A 25 0.91 9.79 -8.62
N VAL A 26 0.50 9.60 -7.36
CA VAL A 26 0.72 10.59 -6.28
C VAL A 26 1.91 10.24 -5.40
N PHE A 27 2.34 8.98 -5.39
CA PHE A 27 3.50 8.54 -4.63
C PHE A 27 4.22 7.36 -5.30
N GLY A 28 5.52 7.29 -5.07
CA GLY A 28 6.38 6.24 -5.61
C GLY A 28 7.68 6.12 -4.86
N LYS A 29 7.89 5.01 -4.17
CA LYS A 29 9.13 4.79 -3.41
C LYS A 29 9.51 3.32 -3.35
N LYS A 30 10.81 3.07 -3.58
CA LYS A 30 11.46 1.79 -3.29
C LYS A 30 11.86 1.76 -1.82
N ILE A 31 11.47 0.72 -1.11
CA ILE A 31 11.76 0.52 0.32
C ILE A 31 12.24 -0.91 0.56
N THR A 32 12.88 -1.15 1.69
CA THR A 32 13.25 -2.51 2.13
C THR A 32 12.00 -3.32 2.45
N ASN A 33 12.11 -4.66 2.40
CA ASN A 33 11.05 -5.60 2.78
C ASN A 33 10.84 -5.64 4.31
N ASP A 34 10.57 -4.47 4.89
CA ASP A 34 10.30 -4.30 6.32
C ASP A 34 8.87 -3.78 6.50
N LEU A 35 8.06 -4.55 7.23
CA LEU A 35 6.64 -4.21 7.46
C LEU A 35 6.47 -2.88 8.19
N GLY A 36 7.37 -2.52 9.10
CA GLY A 36 7.34 -1.24 9.79
C GLY A 36 7.59 -0.07 8.84
N VAL A 37 8.52 -0.22 7.90
CA VAL A 37 8.79 0.77 6.85
C VAL A 37 7.61 0.88 5.87
N ILE A 38 7.00 -0.24 5.50
CA ILE A 38 5.79 -0.27 4.65
C ILE A 38 4.64 0.47 5.33
N LEU A 39 4.33 0.15 6.59
CA LEU A 39 3.22 0.77 7.33
C LEU A 39 3.42 2.28 7.50
N LYS A 40 4.63 2.72 7.89
CA LYS A 40 4.97 4.16 7.97
C LYS A 40 4.83 4.89 6.64
N THR A 41 5.14 4.20 5.53
CA THR A 41 5.02 4.78 4.19
C THR A 41 3.55 4.94 3.78
N LEU A 42 2.67 4.05 4.24
CA LEU A 42 1.24 4.06 3.91
C LEU A 42 0.38 4.87 4.89
N GLU A 43 0.89 5.17 6.09
CA GLU A 43 0.22 5.96 7.14
C GLU A 43 -0.44 7.25 6.62
N PRO A 44 0.21 8.08 5.76
CA PRO A 44 -0.41 9.31 5.26
C PRO A 44 -1.63 9.07 4.37
N PHE A 45 -1.72 7.89 3.75
CA PHE A 45 -2.75 7.54 2.78
C PHE A 45 -3.84 6.64 3.38
N GLN A 46 -3.56 5.97 4.51
CA GLN A 46 -4.35 4.88 5.10
C GLN A 46 -5.86 5.15 5.20
N LYS A 47 -6.27 6.35 5.63
CA LYS A 47 -7.71 6.73 5.76
C LYS A 47 -8.47 6.81 4.43
N LYS A 48 -7.75 6.85 3.31
CA LYS A 48 -8.27 7.08 1.96
C LYS A 48 -7.89 5.95 0.99
N ILE A 49 -7.21 4.90 1.45
CA ILE A 49 -6.91 3.73 0.63
C ILE A 49 -8.20 2.95 0.41
N GLU A 50 -8.60 2.78 -0.84
CA GLU A 50 -9.72 1.91 -1.23
C GLU A 50 -9.27 0.48 -1.49
N GLY A 51 -8.02 0.28 -1.91
CA GLY A 51 -7.47 -1.05 -2.15
C GLY A 51 -5.95 -1.06 -2.22
N ILE A 52 -5.38 -2.20 -1.84
CA ILE A 52 -3.95 -2.48 -1.96
C ILE A 52 -3.80 -3.72 -2.84
N VAL A 53 -3.07 -3.58 -3.93
CA VAL A 53 -2.68 -4.67 -4.82
C VAL A 53 -1.21 -4.95 -4.54
N VAL A 54 -0.90 -6.21 -4.27
CA VAL A 54 0.48 -6.68 -4.09
C VAL A 54 0.80 -7.59 -5.25
N GLU A 55 1.73 -7.16 -6.09
CA GLU A 55 2.33 -7.97 -7.13
C GLU A 55 3.57 -8.63 -6.53
N SER A 56 3.46 -9.94 -6.33
CA SER A 56 4.60 -10.80 -6.03
C SER A 56 4.61 -11.89 -7.07
N THR A 57 5.82 -12.32 -7.44
CA THR A 57 6.02 -13.53 -8.24
C THR A 57 5.39 -14.78 -7.57
N TYR A 58 5.01 -14.67 -6.28
CA TYR A 58 4.10 -15.59 -5.58
C TYR A 58 2.76 -14.89 -5.28
N ASN A 59 1.73 -15.23 -6.05
CA ASN A 59 0.36 -14.71 -5.96
C ASN A 59 -0.27 -14.88 -4.55
N LEU A 60 -0.63 -13.81 -3.85
CA LEU A 60 -1.62 -13.86 -2.77
C LEU A 60 -2.44 -12.56 -2.70
N VAL A 61 -3.75 -12.73 -2.91
CA VAL A 61 -4.78 -11.69 -3.00
C VAL A 61 -5.42 -11.36 -1.63
N LEU A 62 -5.67 -10.06 -1.42
CA LEU A 62 -6.61 -9.38 -0.50
C LEU A 62 -6.54 -9.67 1.03
N ALA A 63 -5.95 -8.72 1.77
CA ALA A 63 -6.27 -8.48 3.19
C ALA A 63 -7.07 -7.17 3.33
N GLY A 64 -8.36 -7.21 2.99
CA GLY A 64 -9.32 -6.17 3.32
C GLY A 64 -9.70 -6.22 4.80
N GLY A 65 -8.80 -5.77 5.68
CA GLY A 65 -9.08 -5.61 7.09
C GLY A 65 -9.73 -4.25 7.37
N ARG A 66 -11.00 -4.26 7.76
CA ARG A 66 -11.75 -3.08 8.20
C ARG A 66 -11.10 -2.47 9.45
N ILE A 67 -10.43 -1.33 9.29
CA ILE A 67 -9.96 -0.53 10.42
C ILE A 67 -11.16 0.26 10.95
N THR A 68 -11.89 -0.33 11.91
CA THR A 68 -12.76 0.47 12.77
C THR A 68 -11.88 1.22 13.75
N GLY A 69 -11.74 2.52 13.54
CA GLY A 69 -11.28 3.43 14.59
C GLY A 69 -12.33 3.49 15.70
N GLY A 70 -11.88 3.38 16.94
CA GLY A 70 -12.69 3.57 18.15
C GLY A 70 -11.78 3.46 19.37
N GLU A 71 -11.67 4.55 20.10
CA GLU A 71 -10.86 4.77 21.29
C GLU A 71 -11.11 3.73 22.40
N ILE A 72 -10.03 3.38 23.12
CA ILE A 72 -10.00 3.19 24.59
C ILE A 72 -8.62 3.60 25.10
#